data_AF-A0A6G3WJT9-F1
#
_entry.id   AF-A0A6G3WJT9-F1
#
_cell.length_a   1.000
_cell.length_b   1.000
_cell.length_c   1.000
_cell.angle_alpha   90.00
_cell.angle_beta   90.00
_cell.angle_gamma   90.00
#
_symmetry.space_group_name_H-M   'P 1'
#
loop_
_entity.id
_entity.type
_entity.pdbx_description
1 polymer ?
#
loop_
_entity_poly.entity_id
_entity_poly.type
_entity_poly.pdbx_seq_one_letter_code
_entity_poly.pdbx_strand_id
1 'polypeptide(L)'
;VVVDEDITAYGETLERLDFHPAEKGADDTMRADYERALDSYESAKTKMDRATHPSDVRGVTQSLEDGRYSLAVLEARRTGAEIPARRPPCFFDPRHGP
;
A
#
# COMPACT_ATOMS: atom_id res chain seq x y z
N VAL A 1 11.97 11.83 9.26
CA VAL A 1 11.65 11.68 7.83
C VAL A 1 10.23 11.14 7.79
N VAL A 2 9.27 11.88 7.23
CA VAL A 2 7.83 11.51 7.30
C VAL A 2 7.56 10.15 6.62
N VAL A 3 8.45 9.75 5.72
CA VAL A 3 8.31 8.52 4.92
C VAL A 3 8.57 7.26 5.73
N ASP A 4 9.45 7.30 6.74
CA ASP A 4 9.66 6.17 7.65
C ASP A 4 8.37 5.89 8.44
N GLU A 5 7.73 6.97 8.91
CA GLU A 5 6.43 6.91 9.59
C GLU A 5 5.33 6.39 8.64
N ASP A 6 5.35 6.77 7.36
CA ASP A 6 4.43 6.24 6.35
C ASP A 6 4.60 4.73 6.11
N ILE A 7 5.84 4.23 6.13
CA ILE A 7 6.13 2.78 6.03
C ILE A 7 5.61 2.07 7.28
N THR A 8 5.91 2.58 8.47
CA THR A 8 5.42 2.01 9.73
C THR A 8 3.90 1.97 9.78
N ALA A 9 3.23 3.09 9.50
CA ALA A 9 1.77 3.16 9.49
C ALA A 9 1.12 2.22 8.45
N TYR A 10 1.79 2.01 7.31
CA TYR A 10 1.34 1.03 6.33
C TYR A 10 1.48 -0.41 6.85
N GLY A 11 2.62 -0.74 7.47
CA GLY A 11 2.83 -2.03 8.13
C GLY A 11 1.77 -2.32 9.21
N GLU A 12 1.46 -1.35 10.06
CA GLU A 12 0.40 -1.46 11.07
C GLU A 12 -0.99 -1.61 10.46
N THR A 13 -1.21 -1.08 9.25
CA THR A 13 -2.48 -1.27 8.53
C THR A 13 -2.59 -2.70 7.99
N LEU A 14 -1.50 -3.26 7.46
CA LEU A 14 -1.44 -4.67 7.06
C LEU A 14 -1.65 -5.60 8.26
N GLU A 15 -1.02 -5.33 9.40
CA GLU A 15 -1.14 -6.15 10.60
C GLU A 15 -2.57 -6.14 11.17
N ARG A 16 -3.25 -4.99 11.13
CA ARG A 16 -4.66 -4.87 11.57
C ARG A 16 -5.67 -5.37 10.54
N LEU A 17 -5.24 -5.73 9.34
CA LEU A 17 -6.13 -6.24 8.32
C LEU A 17 -6.61 -7.64 8.73
N ASP A 18 -7.89 -7.74 9.07
CA ASP A 18 -8.54 -9.00 9.41
C ASP A 18 -8.86 -9.82 8.14
N PHE A 19 -7.86 -10.10 7.29
CA PHE A 19 -7.98 -10.91 6.08
C PHE A 19 -6.92 -12.01 6.08
N HIS A 20 -7.35 -13.26 5.91
CA HIS A 20 -6.45 -14.39 5.75
C HIS A 20 -6.61 -15.02 4.35
N PRO A 21 -5.54 -15.12 3.54
CA PRO A 21 -5.62 -15.68 2.17
C PRO A 21 -6.22 -17.08 2.06
N ALA A 22 -6.16 -17.86 3.14
CA ALA A 22 -6.68 -19.22 3.24
C ALA A 22 -8.08 -19.30 3.90
N GLU A 23 -8.70 -18.17 4.23
CA GLU A 23 -10.03 -18.15 4.85
C GLU A 23 -11.13 -18.56 3.87
N LYS A 24 -12.21 -19.09 4.44
CA LYS A 24 -13.39 -19.46 3.66
C LYS A 24 -14.05 -18.19 3.11
N GLY A 25 -13.98 -18.01 1.79
CA GLY A 25 -14.53 -16.85 1.09
C GLY A 25 -13.47 -16.00 0.39
N ALA A 26 -12.18 -16.20 0.67
CA ALA A 26 -11.11 -15.60 -0.10
C ALA A 26 -11.02 -16.27 -1.49
N ASP A 27 -11.40 -15.52 -2.52
CA ASP A 27 -11.17 -15.92 -3.91
C ASP A 27 -9.75 -15.56 -4.39
N ASP A 28 -9.37 -16.03 -5.58
CA ASP A 28 -8.05 -15.78 -6.14
C ASP A 28 -7.78 -14.30 -6.41
N THR A 29 -8.81 -13.50 -6.64
CA THR A 29 -8.67 -12.07 -6.91
C THR A 29 -8.35 -11.32 -5.62
N MET A 30 -9.06 -11.64 -4.53
CA MET A 30 -8.79 -11.11 -3.19
C MET A 30 -7.38 -11.49 -2.72
N ARG A 31 -6.97 -12.76 -2.94
CA ARG A 31 -5.60 -13.20 -2.67
C ARG A 31 -4.57 -12.37 -3.44
N ALA A 32 -4.78 -12.17 -4.74
CA ALA A 32 -3.89 -11.37 -5.57
C ALA A 32 -3.86 -9.88 -5.17
N ASP A 33 -4.98 -9.31 -4.72
CA ASP A 33 -5.02 -7.93 -4.21
C ASP A 33 -4.22 -7.80 -2.90
N TYR A 34 -4.34 -8.78 -2.01
CA TYR A 34 -3.55 -8.81 -0.77
C TYR A 34 -2.06 -9.03 -1.02
N GLU A 35 -1.68 -9.95 -1.92
CA GLU A 35 -0.29 -10.16 -2.33
C GLU A 35 0.32 -8.88 -2.91
N ARG A 36 -0.39 -8.17 -3.80
CA ARG A 36 0.06 -6.87 -4.31
C ARG A 36 0.29 -5.84 -3.21
N ALA A 37 -0.54 -5.84 -2.17
CA ALA A 37 -0.39 -4.95 -1.02
C ALA A 37 0.88 -5.26 -0.20
N LEU A 38 1.22 -6.56 -0.04
CA LEU A 38 2.44 -7.02 0.62
C LEU A 38 3.69 -6.74 -0.22
N ASP A 39 3.66 -7.02 -1.52
CA ASP A 39 4.77 -6.74 -2.44
C ASP A 39 5.10 -5.24 -2.47
N SER A 40 4.07 -4.39 -2.41
CA SER A 40 4.21 -2.95 -2.34
C SER A 40 4.92 -2.49 -1.05
N TYR A 41 4.62 -3.13 0.08
CA TYR A 41 5.29 -2.87 1.35
C TYR A 41 6.77 -3.22 1.31
N GLU A 42 7.09 -4.43 0.83
CA GLU A 42 8.48 -4.87 0.72
C GLU A 42 9.26 -4.04 -0.30
N SER A 43 8.60 -3.59 -1.37
CA SER A 43 9.19 -2.67 -2.33
C SER A 43 9.47 -1.30 -1.71
N ALA A 44 8.56 -0.77 -0.89
CA ALA A 44 8.76 0.48 -0.17
C ALA A 44 9.96 0.39 0.80
N LYS A 45 10.03 -0.67 1.61
CA LYS A 45 11.15 -0.95 2.52
C LYS A 45 12.48 -1.05 1.77
N THR A 46 12.53 -1.89 0.73
CA THR A 46 13.73 -2.09 -0.09
C THR A 46 14.21 -0.79 -0.74
N LYS A 47 13.28 0.05 -1.21
CA LYS A 47 13.62 1.36 -1.80
C LYS A 47 14.12 2.33 -0.74
N MET A 48 13.52 2.33 0.45
CA MET A 48 13.95 3.19 1.55
C MET A 48 15.34 2.82 2.05
N ASP A 49 15.63 1.52 2.20
CA ASP A 49 16.95 1.01 2.59
C ASP A 49 18.05 1.42 1.59
N ARG A 50 17.68 1.63 0.32
CA ARG A 50 18.59 2.05 -0.76
C ARG A 50 18.59 3.57 -1.00
N ALA A 51 17.71 4.32 -0.35
CA ALA A 51 17.57 5.75 -0.59
C ALA A 51 18.79 6.50 -0.06
N THR A 52 19.45 7.24 -0.94
CA THR A 52 20.63 8.06 -0.60
C THR A 52 20.40 9.53 -0.91
N HIS A 53 19.42 9.83 -1.75
CA HIS A 53 19.01 11.17 -2.13
C HIS A 53 17.53 11.42 -1.80
N PRO A 54 17.14 12.66 -1.46
CA PRO A 54 15.73 13.01 -1.21
C PRO A 54 14.78 12.67 -2.36
N SER A 55 15.28 12.60 -3.60
CA SER A 55 14.49 12.18 -4.76
C SER A 55 14.06 10.72 -4.72
N ASP A 56 14.80 9.84 -4.04
CA ASP A 56 14.56 8.39 -4.00
C ASP A 56 13.27 8.07 -3.22
N VAL A 57 12.92 8.95 -2.28
CA VAL A 57 11.68 8.93 -1.49
C VAL A 57 10.42 8.90 -2.37
N ARG A 58 10.47 9.48 -3.57
CA ARG A 58 9.35 9.44 -4.52
C ARG A 58 8.97 7.99 -4.86
N GLY A 59 9.96 7.13 -5.06
CA GLY A 59 9.74 5.71 -5.35
C GLY A 59 9.15 4.95 -4.16
N VAL A 60 9.51 5.34 -2.94
CA VAL A 60 8.94 4.77 -1.71
C VAL A 60 7.47 5.15 -1.60
N THR A 61 7.17 6.45 -1.74
CA THR A 61 5.80 7.00 -1.66
C THR A 61 4.88 6.33 -2.68
N GLN A 62 5.32 6.22 -3.94
CA GLN A 62 4.57 5.55 -5.00
C GLN A 62 4.24 4.08 -4.65
N SER A 63 5.21 3.37 -4.05
CA SER A 63 5.00 1.96 -3.66
C SER A 63 3.96 1.86 -2.56
N LEU A 64 3.99 2.75 -1.57
CA LEU A 64 2.98 2.78 -0.52
C LEU A 64 1.60 3.18 -1.06
N GLU A 65 1.50 4.08 -2.03
CA GLU A 65 0.24 4.41 -2.70
C GLU A 65 -0.36 3.21 -3.46
N ASP A 66 0.47 2.47 -4.19
CA ASP A 66 0.05 1.25 -4.90
C ASP A 66 -0.44 0.17 -3.93
N GLY A 67 0.23 0.02 -2.79
CA GLY A 67 -0.19 -0.86 -1.72
C GLY A 67 -1.54 -0.45 -1.12
N ARG A 68 -1.71 0.83 -0.77
CA ARG A 68 -2.96 1.37 -0.23
C ARG A 68 -4.13 1.20 -1.20
N TYR A 69 -3.88 1.41 -2.49
CA TYR A 69 -4.87 1.15 -3.53
C TYR A 69 -5.28 -0.34 -3.54
N SER A 70 -4.31 -1.26 -3.48
CA SER A 70 -4.58 -2.70 -3.47
C SER A 70 -5.40 -3.12 -2.25
N LEU A 71 -5.13 -2.55 -1.07
CA LEU A 71 -5.94 -2.78 0.13
C LEU A 71 -7.37 -2.21 0.00
N ALA A 72 -7.53 -1.04 -0.60
CA ALA A 72 -8.85 -0.46 -0.83
C ALA A 72 -9.68 -1.29 -1.83
N VAL A 73 -9.04 -1.84 -2.88
CA VAL A 73 -9.69 -2.77 -3.81
C VAL A 73 -10.09 -4.06 -3.08
N LEU A 74 -9.19 -4.63 -2.28
CA LEU A 74 -9.48 -5.83 -1.48
C LEU A 74 -10.70 -5.59 -0.56
N GLU A 75 -10.70 -4.51 0.20
CA GLU A 75 -11.80 -4.18 1.11
C GLU A 75 -13.12 -3.98 0.36
N ALA A 76 -13.09 -3.31 -0.80
CA ALA A 76 -14.27 -3.15 -1.64
C ALA A 76 -14.83 -4.51 -2.12
N ARG A 77 -13.96 -5.45 -2.51
CA ARG A 77 -14.39 -6.81 -2.87
C ARG A 77 -14.99 -7.57 -1.70
N ARG A 78 -14.37 -7.49 -0.52
CA ARG A 78 -14.83 -8.19 0.70
C ARG A 78 -16.20 -7.70 1.15
N THR A 79 -16.44 -6.40 1.02
CA THR A 79 -17.68 -5.75 1.45
C THR A 79 -18.74 -5.66 0.34
N GLY A 80 -18.39 -6.01 -0.90
CA GLY A 80 -19.25 -5.83 -2.06
C GLY A 80 -19.47 -4.35 -2.45
N ALA A 81 -18.58 -3.46 -2.02
CA ALA A 81 -18.59 -2.05 -2.38
C ALA A 81 -18.01 -1.81 -3.79
N GLU A 82 -18.18 -0.60 -4.30
CA GLU A 82 -17.62 -0.18 -5.58
C GLU A 82 -16.08 -0.15 -5.52
N ILE A 83 -15.43 -0.74 -6.53
CA ILE A 83 -13.98 -0.75 -6.64
C ILE A 83 -13.48 0.68 -6.87
N PRO A 84 -12.54 1.19 -6.05
CA PRO A 84 -12.05 2.55 -6.21
C PRO A 84 -11.37 2.75 -7.56
N ALA A 85 -11.60 3.91 -8.18
CA ALA A 85 -10.84 4.31 -9.36
C ALA A 85 -9.38 4.57 -8.98
N ARG A 86 -8.44 4.05 -9.79
CA ARG A 86 -7.02 4.35 -9.62
C ARG A 86 -6.81 5.83 -9.90
N ARG A 87 -6.44 6.59 -8.86
CA ARG A 87 -6.08 7.99 -9.01
C ARG A 87 -4.68 8.09 -9.59
N PRO A 88 -4.40 9.07 -10.47
CA PRO A 88 -3.03 9.38 -10.84
C PRO A 88 -2.23 9.68 -9.56
N PRO A 89 -0.94 9.33 -9.50
CA PRO A 89 -0.13 9.56 -8.31
C PRO A 89 -0.15 11.04 -7.95
N CYS A 90 -0.66 11.35 -6.75
CA CYS A 90 -0.62 12.71 -6.23
C CYS A 90 0.80 12.95 -5.73
N PHE A 91 1.65 13.50 -6.58
CA PHE A 91 3.05 13.80 -6.26
C PHE A 91 3.25 14.82 -5.12
N PHE A 92 2.17 15.47 -4.69
CA PHE A 92 2.09 16.29 -3.49
C PHE A 92 1.25 15.54 -2.44
N ASP A 93 1.91 14.79 -1.56
CA ASP A 93 1.30 14.35 -0.31
C ASP A 93 1.31 15.57 0.64
N PRO A 94 0.17 16.04 1.19
CA PRO A 94 0.16 17.15 2.15
C PRO A 94 0.98 16.89 3.42
N ARG A 95 1.35 15.63 3.70
CA ARG A 95 2.27 15.26 4.78
C ARG A 95 3.74 15.53 4.43
N HIS A 96 4.05 15.69 3.15
CA HIS A 96 5.37 16.03 2.64
C HIS A 96 5.28 17.47 2.15
N GLY A 97 5.55 18.42 3.06
CA GLY A 97 5.51 19.86 2.78
C GLY A 97 6.42 20.28 1.61
N PRO A 98 6.23 21.51 1.08
CA PRO A 98 6.87 21.99 -0.15
C PRO A 98 8.40 21.94 -0.12
#